data_AF-A0A1C6R3D2-F1
#
_entry.id   AF-A0A1C6R3D2-F1
#
_cell.length_a   1.000
_cell.length_b   1.000
_cell.length_c   1.000
_cell.angle_alpha   90.00
_cell.angle_beta   90.00
_cell.angle_gamma   90.00
#
_symmetry.space_group_name_H-M   'P 1'
#
loop_
_entity.id
_entity.type
_entity.pdbx_description
1 polymer ?
#
loop_
_entity_poly.entity_id
_entity_poly.type
_entity_poly.pdbx_seq_one_letter_code
_entity_poly.pdbx_strand_id
1 'polypeptide(L)'
;MLRVVRTARQAGIKFLTLDNGPGMDVAASMRDGRSTAGTLGIGLGMIARLAASGITLRSTTASAADTRSPVSSAVAIQGRIASGAWPLSP
;
A
#
# COMPACT_ATOMS: atom_id res chain seq x y z
N MET A 1 -3.74 -4.19 -9.71
CA MET A 1 -4.92 -5.09 -9.56
C MET A 1 -5.90 -4.48 -8.57
N LEU A 2 -7.21 -4.53 -8.83
CA LEU A 2 -8.26 -4.10 -7.90
C LEU A 2 -9.34 -5.17 -7.87
N ARG A 3 -9.80 -5.53 -6.67
CA ARG A 3 -10.82 -6.56 -6.48
C ARG A 3 -11.74 -6.20 -5.31
N VAL A 4 -13.03 -6.42 -5.50
CA VAL A 4 -14.02 -6.38 -4.41
C VAL A 4 -13.92 -7.65 -3.58
N VAL A 5 -13.91 -7.50 -2.25
CA VAL A 5 -13.93 -8.58 -1.28
C VAL A 5 -15.17 -8.45 -0.39
N ARG A 6 -15.92 -9.54 -0.25
CA ARG A 6 -17.12 -9.61 0.58
C ARG A 6 -17.06 -10.84 1.48
N THR A 7 -17.53 -10.68 2.71
CA THR A 7 -17.82 -11.73 3.69
C THR A 7 -19.25 -11.54 4.18
N ALA A 8 -19.75 -12.47 4.98
CA ALA A 8 -21.09 -12.34 5.58
C ALA A 8 -21.28 -11.06 6.42
N ARG A 9 -20.20 -10.43 6.91
CA ARG A 9 -20.27 -9.26 7.80
C ARG A 9 -19.54 -8.01 7.29
N GLN A 10 -18.82 -8.12 6.16
CA GLN A 10 -17.92 -7.05 5.71
C GLN A 10 -17.86 -6.99 4.19
N ALA A 11 -17.92 -5.79 3.64
CA ALA A 11 -17.62 -5.50 2.24
C ALA A 11 -16.48 -4.50 2.14
N GLY A 12 -15.54 -4.72 1.22
CA GLY A 12 -14.43 -3.79 0.99
C GLY A 12 -13.72 -4.02 -0.34
N ILE A 13 -12.64 -3.28 -0.56
CA ILE A 13 -11.77 -3.40 -1.73
C ILE A 13 -10.37 -3.83 -1.33
N LYS A 14 -9.75 -4.67 -2.15
CA LYS A 14 -8.34 -5.06 -2.12
C LYS A 14 -7.69 -4.53 -3.39
N PHE A 15 -6.53 -3.90 -3.28
CA PHE A 15 -5.76 -3.51 -4.45
C PHE A 15 -4.27 -3.81 -4.28
N LEU A 16 -3.55 -3.79 -5.40
CA LEU A 16 -2.11 -4.01 -5.48
C LEU A 16 -1.56 -3.04 -6.51
N THR A 17 -0.57 -2.26 -6.10
CA THR A 17 0.21 -1.36 -6.95
C THR A 17 1.64 -1.89 -7.07
N LEU A 18 2.20 -1.85 -8.26
CA LEU A 18 3.57 -2.27 -8.55
C LEU A 18 4.23 -1.17 -9.38
N ASP A 19 5.50 -0.90 -9.12
CA ASP A 19 6.29 0.07 -9.87
C ASP A 19 7.72 -0.47 -10.10
N ASN A 20 8.34 -0.10 -11.21
CA ASN A 20 9.73 -0.49 -11.50
C ASN A 20 10.70 0.63 -11.08
N GLY A 21 10.36 1.38 -10.03
CA GLY A 21 11.20 2.42 -9.47
C GLY A 21 12.43 1.84 -8.74
N PRO A 22 13.36 2.71 -8.32
CA PRO A 22 14.64 2.34 -7.71
C PRO A 22 14.53 1.68 -6.32
N GLY A 23 13.32 1.56 -5.78
CA GLY A 23 13.04 1.12 -4.42
C GLY A 23 12.95 2.27 -3.42
N MET A 24 12.59 1.92 -2.19
CA MET A 24 12.40 2.82 -1.06
C MET A 24 12.78 2.14 0.26
N ASP A 25 13.24 2.94 1.21
CA ASP A 25 13.27 2.53 2.62
C ASP A 25 11.83 2.57 3.17
N VAL A 26 11.23 1.40 3.33
CA VAL A 26 9.86 1.24 3.81
C VAL A 26 9.68 1.85 5.20
N ALA A 27 10.59 1.59 6.13
CA ALA A 27 10.47 2.05 7.51
C ALA A 27 10.57 3.59 7.60
N ALA A 28 11.47 4.20 6.80
CA ALA A 28 11.55 5.65 6.71
C ALA A 28 10.30 6.27 6.06
N SER A 29 9.77 5.63 5.01
CA SER A 29 8.61 6.13 4.26
C SER A 29 7.30 6.08 5.06
N MET A 30 7.22 5.26 6.11
CA MET A 30 6.09 5.19 7.02
C MET A 30 6.02 6.38 8.01
N ARG A 31 7.10 7.15 8.16
CA ARG A 31 7.13 8.31 9.06
C ARG A 31 6.55 9.54 8.37
N ASP A 32 5.68 10.28 9.08
CA ASP A 32 5.22 11.58 8.61
C ASP A 32 6.42 12.52 8.40
N GLY A 33 6.33 13.41 7.41
CA GLY A 33 7.43 14.32 7.05
C GLY A 33 8.48 13.71 6.11
N ARG A 34 8.42 12.41 5.78
CA ARG A 34 9.35 11.81 4.81
C ARG A 34 8.85 11.98 3.38
N SER A 35 9.58 12.75 2.58
CA SER A 35 9.35 12.90 1.14
C SER A 35 10.67 13.00 0.38
N THR A 36 10.70 12.57 -0.88
CA THR A 36 11.80 12.75 -1.83
C THR A 36 11.48 13.80 -2.90
N ALA A 37 10.23 14.26 -2.97
CA ALA A 37 9.73 15.18 -4.00
C ALA A 37 9.25 16.53 -3.43
N GLY A 38 9.63 16.86 -2.19
CA GLY A 38 9.28 18.14 -1.56
C GLY A 38 7.83 18.27 -1.10
N THR A 39 7.11 17.15 -0.93
CA THR A 39 5.75 17.13 -0.37
C THR A 39 5.77 16.96 1.16
N LEU A 40 4.62 17.14 1.81
CA LEU A 40 4.49 17.00 3.28
C LEU A 40 4.87 15.60 3.82
N GLY A 41 4.87 14.55 2.98
CA GLY A 41 5.34 13.24 3.39
C GLY A 41 4.44 12.48 4.37
N ILE A 42 3.13 12.70 4.35
CA ILE A 42 2.15 12.01 5.22
C ILE A 42 1.46 10.80 4.57
N GLY A 43 1.70 10.56 3.28
CA GLY A 43 0.85 9.69 2.46
C GLY A 43 0.79 8.25 2.95
N LEU A 44 1.94 7.59 3.11
CA LEU A 44 1.99 6.17 3.46
C LEU A 44 1.55 5.92 4.91
N GLY A 45 1.95 6.80 5.84
CA GLY A 45 1.47 6.79 7.23
C GLY A 45 -0.05 6.96 7.31
N MET A 46 -0.63 7.87 6.52
CA MET A 46 -2.08 8.03 6.43
C MET A 46 -2.77 6.77 5.90
N ILE A 47 -2.26 6.17 4.83
CA ILE A 47 -2.82 4.93 4.27
C ILE A 47 -2.81 3.81 5.32
N ALA A 48 -1.73 3.66 6.09
CA ALA A 48 -1.66 2.67 7.15
C ALA A 48 -2.69 2.90 8.26
N ARG A 49 -2.95 4.16 8.64
CA ARG A 49 -3.97 4.54 9.64
C ARG A 49 -5.40 4.31 9.15
N LEU A 50 -5.66 4.48 7.84
CA LEU A 50 -7.00 4.31 7.26
C LEU A 50 -7.33 2.86 6.90
N ALA A 51 -6.32 2.01 6.69
CA ALA A 51 -6.53 0.62 6.30
C ALA A 51 -7.09 -0.21 7.47
N ALA A 52 -8.34 -0.67 7.37
CA ALA A 52 -8.98 -1.40 8.46
C ALA A 52 -8.42 -2.82 8.71
N SER A 53 -7.53 -3.33 7.85
CA SER A 53 -6.88 -4.64 8.02
C SER A 53 -5.38 -4.61 7.74
N GLY A 54 -4.78 -3.42 7.78
CA GLY A 54 -3.36 -3.22 7.56
C GLY A 54 -2.95 -3.14 6.09
N ILE A 55 -1.65 -2.97 5.87
CA ILE A 55 -1.02 -2.86 4.55
C ILE A 55 0.25 -3.71 4.52
N THR A 56 0.72 -4.10 3.33
CA THR A 56 1.99 -4.79 3.17
C THR A 56 2.85 -4.05 2.17
N LEU A 57 4.08 -3.72 2.54
CA LEU A 57 4.98 -2.96 1.68
C LEU A 57 6.22 -3.80 1.43
N ARG A 58 6.56 -3.98 0.16
CA ARG A 58 7.82 -4.61 -0.24
C ARG A 58 8.53 -3.69 -1.21
N SER A 59 9.78 -3.41 -0.91
CA SER A 59 10.63 -2.66 -1.81
C SER A 59 11.99 -3.30 -1.85
N THR A 60 12.50 -3.49 -3.06
CA THR A 60 13.88 -3.91 -3.30
C THR A 60 14.61 -2.69 -3.83
N THR A 61 15.63 -2.24 -3.12
CA THR A 61 16.57 -1.29 -3.71
C THR A 61 17.41 -2.03 -4.75
N ALA A 62 17.67 -1.39 -5.89
CA ALA A 62 18.67 -1.90 -6.82
C ALA A 62 20.03 -1.89 -6.08
N SER A 63 20.60 -3.07 -5.81
CA SER A 63 21.99 -3.12 -5.39
C SER A 63 22.85 -2.70 -6.58
N ALA A 64 23.73 -1.72 -6.41
CA ALA A 64 24.65 -1.28 -7.47
C ALA A 64 25.54 -2.42 -8.01
N ALA A 65 25.66 -3.54 -7.28
CA ALA A 65 26.49 -4.69 -7.63
C ALA A 65 25.79 -5.73 -8.51
N ASP A 66 24.47 -5.70 -8.67
CA ASP A 66 23.73 -6.72 -9.42
C ASP A 66 22.79 -6.10 -10.47
N THR A 67 23.32 -5.92 -11.67
CA THR A 67 22.63 -5.37 -12.85
C THR A 67 21.73 -6.39 -13.56
N ARG A 68 21.60 -7.64 -13.05
CA ARG A 68 20.86 -8.72 -13.73
C ARG A 68 19.49 -9.03 -13.13
N SER A 69 19.15 -8.50 -11.96
CA SER A 69 17.81 -8.67 -11.37
C SER A 69 16.87 -7.53 -11.81
N PRO A 70 15.72 -7.80 -12.44
CA PRO A 70 14.74 -6.75 -12.72
C PRO A 70 14.31 -6.11 -11.40
N VAL A 71 14.52 -4.80 -11.31
CA VAL A 71 14.05 -3.96 -10.20
C VAL A 71 12.53 -3.94 -10.21
N SER A 72 11.90 -4.65 -9.27
CA SER A 72 10.45 -4.67 -9.11
C SER A 72 10.11 -4.21 -7.69
N SER A 73 9.89 -2.91 -7.53
CA SER A 73 9.35 -2.34 -6.30
C SER A 73 7.85 -2.67 -6.24
N ALA A 74 7.39 -3.26 -5.14
CA ALA A 74 6.03 -3.77 -5.03
C ALA A 74 5.32 -3.23 -3.79
N VAL A 75 4.63 -2.10 -3.92
CA VAL A 75 3.78 -1.55 -2.87
C VAL A 75 2.42 -2.29 -2.84
N ALA A 76 2.32 -3.33 -2.02
CA ALA A 76 1.12 -4.16 -1.89
C ALA A 76 0.14 -3.66 -0.80
N ILE A 77 -0.59 -2.58 -1.05
CA ILE A 77 -1.59 -2.09 -0.09
C ILE A 77 -2.81 -3.03 -0.05
N GLN A 78 -2.74 -4.03 0.85
CA GLN A 78 -3.85 -4.92 1.16
C GLN A 78 -4.90 -4.25 2.05
N GLY A 79 -5.51 -3.16 1.59
CA GLY A 79 -6.66 -2.61 2.28
C GLY A 79 -7.80 -3.63 2.36
N ARG A 80 -8.49 -3.70 3.50
CA ARG A 80 -9.91 -4.09 3.56
C ARG A 80 -10.59 -2.85 4.12
N ILE A 81 -11.61 -2.36 3.44
CA ILE A 81 -12.48 -1.34 4.04
C ILE A 81 -13.45 -2.10 4.95
N ALA A 82 -13.52 -1.71 6.22
CA ALA A 82 -14.59 -2.17 7.09
C ALA A 82 -15.86 -1.42 6.67
N SER A 83 -16.85 -2.12 6.14
CA SER A 83 -18.15 -1.54 5.84
C SER A 83 -18.86 -1.17 7.15
N GLY A 84 -19.28 0.08 7.28
CA GLY A 84 -20.49 0.38 8.04
C GLY A 84 -21.67 -0.36 7.43
N ALA A 85 -22.69 -0.66 8.24
CA ALA A 85 -23.90 -1.33 7.81
C ALA A 85 -24.52 -0.56 6.62
N TRP A 86 -24.34 -1.08 5.41
CA TRP A 86 -25.21 -0.69 4.30
C TRP A 86 -26.57 -1.26 4.65
N PRO A 87 -27.65 -0.46 4.68
CA PRO A 87 -28.98 -1.02 4.80
C PRO A 87 -29.14 -1.97 3.62
N LEU A 88 -29.37 -3.24 3.93
CA LEU A 88 -29.91 -4.18 2.96
C LEU A 88 -31.31 -3.63 2.67
N SER A 89 -31.45 -2.87 1.58
CA SER A 89 -32.79 -2.61 1.05
C SER A 89 -33.44 -3.95 0.71
N PRO A 90 -34.74 -4.11 0.99
CA PRO A 90 -35.45 -5.39 0.98
C PRO A 90 -35.47 -6.06 -0.39
#